data_AF-A0A7J2KM34-F1
#
_entry.id   AF-A0A7J2KM34-F1
#
_cell.length_a   1.000
_cell.length_b   1.000
_cell.length_c   1.000
_cell.angle_alpha   90.00
_cell.angle_beta   90.00
_cell.angle_gamma   90.00
#
_symmetry.space_group_name_H-M   'P 1'
#
loop_
_entity.id
_entity.type
_entity.pdbx_description
1 polymer ?
#
loop_
_entity_poly.entity_id
_entity_poly.type
_entity_poly.pdbx_seq_one_letter_code
_entity_poly.pdbx_strand_id
1 'polypeptide(L)' 'MRIEINKYIVTDSEICGGTPTFKGTRVMVWQVLELLGAGVTI' A
#
# COMPACT_ATOMS: atom_id res chain seq x y z
N MET A 1 13.51 -6.64 -5.54
CA MET A 1 14.09 -5.69 -4.58
C MET A 1 12.99 -5.23 -3.65
N ARG A 2 13.20 -5.39 -2.34
CA ARG A 2 12.23 -5.05 -1.30
C ARG A 2 12.80 -3.94 -0.41
N ILE A 3 12.01 -2.90 -0.15
CA ILE A 3 12.35 -1.78 0.72
C ILE A 3 11.22 -1.58 1.73
N GLU A 4 11.56 -1.66 3.00
CA GLU A 4 10.66 -1.37 4.12
C GLU A 4 10.59 0.16 4.30
N ILE A 5 9.44 0.78 4.03
CA ILE A 5 9.28 2.25 4.14
C ILE A 5 9.09 2.65 5.61
N ASN A 6 8.21 1.95 6.32
CA ASN A 6 7.98 2.14 7.75
C ASN A 6 7.42 0.86 8.40
N LYS A 7 6.83 0.93 9.60
CA LYS A 7 6.25 -0.23 10.29
C LYS A 7 5.14 -0.94 9.49
N TYR A 8 4.40 -0.22 8.65
CA TYR A 8 3.18 -0.70 8.00
C TYR A 8 3.24 -0.75 6.47
N ILE A 9 4.19 -0.05 5.84
CA ILE A 9 4.27 0.09 4.38
C ILE A 9 5.57 -0.52 3.85
N VAL A 10 5.47 -1.27 2.75
CA VAL A 10 6.59 -1.87 2.01
C VAL A 10 6.44 -1.60 0.52
N THR A 11 7.56 -1.43 -0.18
CA THR A 11 7.62 -1.55 -1.64
C THR A 11 8.44 -2.79 -1.99
N ASP A 12 7.91 -3.62 -2.89
CA ASP A 12 8.58 -4.84 -3.34
C ASP A 12 8.33 -5.00 -4.84
N SER A 13 9.39 -5.14 -5.64
CA SER A 13 9.28 -5.31 -7.09
C SER A 13 8.44 -6.53 -7.50
N GLU A 14 8.32 -7.54 -6.63
CA GLU A 14 7.49 -8.72 -6.87
C GLU A 14 6.02 -8.53 -6.45
N ILE A 15 5.70 -7.42 -5.80
CA ILE A 15 4.36 -7.09 -5.31
C ILE A 15 3.87 -5.82 -6.01
N CYS A 16 2.83 -5.96 -6.84
CA CYS A 16 2.19 -4.83 -7.52
C CYS A 16 3.17 -3.92 -8.28
N GLY A 17 4.26 -4.48 -8.81
CA GLY A 17 5.27 -3.75 -9.57
C GLY A 17 6.08 -2.74 -8.75
N GLY A 18 6.21 -2.93 -7.43
CA GLY A 18 6.95 -2.02 -6.57
C GLY A 18 6.16 -0.79 -6.13
N THR A 19 4.84 -0.78 -6.29
CA THR A 19 4.03 0.26 -5.65
C THR A 19 4.00 0.08 -4.13
N PRO A 20 3.89 1.18 -3.35
CA PRO A 20 3.75 1.08 -1.90
C PRO A 20 2.47 0.32 -1.52
N THR A 21 2.64 -0.73 -0.72
CA THR A 21 1.55 -1.58 -0.22
C THR A 21 1.60 -1.68 1.29
N PHE A 22 0.45 -1.95 1.91
CA PHE A 22 0.41 -2.31 3.32
C PHE A 22 0.99 -3.71 3.54
N LYS A 23 1.89 -3.85 4.52
CA LYS A 23 2.60 -5.11 4.78
C LYS A 23 1.63 -6.27 4.99
N GLY A 24 1.96 -7.41 4.38
CA GLY A 24 1.14 -8.62 4.46
C GLY A 24 -0.09 -8.59 3.54
N THR A 25 -0.21 -7.57 2.68
CA THR A 25 -1.34 -7.43 1.76
C THR A 25 -0.86 -7.13 0.34
N ARG A 26 -1.79 -7.20 -0.62
CA ARG A 26 -1.64 -6.59 -1.96
C ARG A 26 -2.51 -5.34 -2.11
N VAL A 27 -2.79 -4.66 -0.99
CA VAL A 27 -3.54 -3.41 -0.98
C VAL A 27 -2.55 -2.27 -1.12
N MET A 28 -2.68 -1.54 -2.23
CA MET A 28 -1.84 -0.38 -2.50
C MET A 28 -2.32 0.81 -1.68
N VAL A 29 -1.38 1.61 -1.17
CA VAL A 29 -1.69 2.73 -0.27
C VAL A 29 -2.62 3.75 -0.95
N TRP A 30 -2.43 4.00 -2.25
CA TRP A 30 -3.24 4.96 -3.01
C TRP A 30 -4.72 4.57 -3.08
N GLN A 31 -5.05 3.27 -3.11
CA GLN A 31 -6.45 2.81 -3.14
C GLN A 31 -7.19 3.20 -1.85
N VAL A 32 -6.52 3.05 -0.71
CA VAL A 32 -7.11 3.45 0.59
C VAL A 32 -7.24 4.97 0.66
N LEU A 33 -6.27 5.72 0.13
CA LEU A 33 -6.37 7.18 0.04
C LEU A 33 -7.53 7.63 -0.86
N GLU A 34 -7.78 6.96 -1.99
CA GLU A 34 -8.95 7.22 -2.84
C GLU A 34 -10.27 6.93 -2.12
N LEU A 35 -10.36 5.81 -1.40
CA LEU A 35 -11.55 5.48 -0.61
C LEU A 35 -11.82 6.52 0.48
N LEU A 36 -10.78 6.96 1.19
CA LEU A 36 -10.88 8.04 2.18
C LEU A 36 -11.30 9.36 1.52
N GLY A 37 -10.75 9.68 0.35
CA GLY A 37 -11.14 10.84 -0.46
C GLY A 37 -12.59 10.79 -0.92
N ALA A 38 -13.13 9.60 -1.18
CA ALA A 38 -14.53 9.36 -1.51
C ALA A 38 -15.46 9.35 -0.29
N GLY A 39 -14.93 9.54 0.93
CA GLY A 39 -15.71 9.58 2.17
C GLY A 39 -16.09 8.20 2.71
N VAL A 40 -15.43 7.12 2.28
CA VAL A 40 -15.67 5.78 2.82
C VAL A 40 -15.11 5.68 4.24
N THR A 41 -15.94 5.22 5.17
CA THR A 41 -15.57 5.04 6.58
C THR A 41 -15.55 3.55 6.97
N ILE A 42 -14.97 3.27 8.14
CA ILE A 42 -14.88 1.94 8.76
C ILE A 42 -16.23 1.55 9.35
#